data_AF-A0A8D8PD98-F1
#
_entry.id   AF-A0A8D8PD98-F1
#
_cell.length_a   1.000
_cell.length_b   1.000
_cell.length_c   1.000
_cell.angle_alpha   90.00
_cell.angle_beta   90.00
_cell.angle_gamma   90.00
#
_symmetry.space_group_name_H-M   'P 1'
#
loop_
_entity.id
_entity.type
_entity.pdbx_description
1 polymer ?
#
loop_
_entity_poly.entity_id
_entity_poly.type
_entity_poly.pdbx_seq_one_letter_code
_entity_poly.pdbx_strand_id
1 'polypeptide(L)'
;MASSTSGTKIDLDQVAYFLITGASRGIGQRMAIETARRFRAGSIVVLLARSASGLESTRAEILEVNPHITVVTSSVDLSNASRELLGDLGGEPAHNCGYEFGGFE
;
A
#
# COMPACT_ATOMS: atom_id res chain seq x y z
N MET A 1 19.59 -3.37 23.14
CA MET A 1 20.62 -2.94 22.18
C MET A 1 20.11 -3.22 20.78
N ALA A 2 19.62 -2.21 20.07
CA ALA A 2 19.22 -2.36 18.67
C ALA A 2 20.47 -2.26 17.80
N SER A 3 20.82 -3.35 17.12
CA SER A 3 21.97 -3.42 16.22
C SER A 3 21.66 -2.64 14.94
N SER A 4 22.16 -1.41 14.84
CA SER A 4 22.14 -0.61 13.62
C SER A 4 23.18 -1.13 12.64
N THR A 5 22.81 -2.13 11.85
CA THR A 5 23.64 -2.60 10.75
C THR A 5 23.43 -1.66 9.55
N SER A 6 24.43 -0.82 9.27
CA SER A 6 24.52 0.02 8.08
C SER A 6 24.77 -0.83 6.82
N GLY A 7 23.74 -1.58 6.40
CA GLY A 7 23.59 -2.15 5.07
C GLY A 7 22.18 -1.84 4.60
N THR A 8 21.99 -1.52 3.33
CA THR A 8 20.70 -1.16 2.72
C THR A 8 19.76 -2.38 2.62
N LYS A 9 19.58 -3.13 3.70
CA LYS A 9 18.62 -4.23 3.79
C LYS A 9 17.32 -3.65 4.29
N ILE A 10 16.32 -3.61 3.42
CA ILE A 10 14.95 -3.32 3.81
C ILE A 10 14.40 -4.58 4.48
N ASP A 11 14.01 -4.46 5.74
CA ASP A 11 13.21 -5.48 6.41
C ASP A 11 11.75 -5.32 6.01
N LEU A 12 11.13 -6.39 5.52
CA LEU A 12 9.72 -6.39 5.11
C LEU A 12 8.81 -7.00 6.18
N ASP A 13 9.38 -7.63 7.21
CA ASP A 13 8.63 -8.28 8.29
C ASP A 13 8.29 -7.28 9.42
N GLN A 14 7.98 -6.04 9.04
CA GLN A 14 7.61 -4.94 9.94
C GLN A 14 6.31 -4.26 9.50
N VAL A 15 5.78 -3.35 10.33
CA VAL A 15 4.66 -2.49 9.92
C VAL A 15 5.19 -1.52 8.86
N ALA A 16 4.52 -1.47 7.71
CA ALA A 16 5.00 -0.70 6.55
C ALA A 16 3.91 0.20 5.97
N TYR A 17 4.34 1.34 5.44
CA TYR A 17 3.59 2.12 4.47
C TYR A 17 4.19 1.88 3.09
N PHE A 18 3.49 1.14 2.24
CA PHE A 18 4.01 0.69 0.96
C PHE A 18 3.20 1.26 -0.20
N LEU A 19 3.74 2.26 -0.88
CA LEU A 19 3.13 2.90 -2.03
C LEU A 19 3.74 2.38 -3.33
N ILE A 20 2.89 1.93 -4.26
CA ILE A 20 3.33 1.36 -5.52
C ILE A 20 2.51 1.87 -6.71
N THR A 21 3.22 2.35 -7.74
CA THR A 21 2.66 2.80 -9.01
C THR A 21 2.67 1.69 -10.05
N GLY A 22 1.78 1.78 -11.06
CA GLY A 22 1.65 0.72 -12.06
C GLY A 22 1.14 -0.60 -11.46
N ALA A 23 0.42 -0.52 -10.33
CA ALA A 23 0.05 -1.67 -9.53
C ALA A 23 -1.07 -2.53 -10.14
N SER A 24 -1.77 -2.04 -11.17
CA SER A 24 -2.93 -2.75 -11.75
C SER A 24 -2.59 -4.02 -12.55
N ARG A 25 -1.31 -4.23 -12.91
CA ARG A 25 -0.85 -5.40 -13.69
C ARG A 25 0.66 -5.58 -13.65
N GLY A 26 1.12 -6.75 -14.11
CA GLY A 26 2.53 -6.99 -14.43
C GLY A 26 3.43 -6.95 -13.20
N ILE A 27 4.58 -6.30 -13.31
CA ILE A 27 5.60 -6.27 -12.24
C ILE A 27 5.07 -5.57 -10.99
N GLY A 28 4.38 -4.42 -11.16
CA GLY A 28 3.85 -3.67 -10.02
C GLY A 28 2.85 -4.48 -9.21
N GLN A 29 1.91 -5.16 -9.88
CA GLN A 29 0.96 -6.06 -9.24
C GLN A 29 1.67 -7.19 -8.48
N ARG A 30 2.61 -7.87 -9.13
CA ARG A 30 3.35 -8.99 -8.51
C ARG A 30 4.17 -8.53 -7.32
N MET A 31 4.83 -7.38 -7.42
CA MET A 31 5.56 -6.80 -6.28
C MET A 31 4.63 -6.49 -5.11
N ALA A 32 3.46 -5.91 -5.36
CA ALA A 32 2.49 -5.60 -4.31
C ALA A 32 2.01 -6.85 -3.56
N ILE A 33 1.65 -7.90 -4.29
CA ILE A 33 1.18 -9.16 -3.72
C ILE A 33 2.29 -9.86 -2.92
N GLU A 34 3.48 -10.00 -3.51
CA GLU A 34 4.57 -10.75 -2.87
C GLU A 34 5.17 -10.03 -1.66
N THR A 35 5.20 -8.69 -1.66
CA THR A 35 5.62 -7.91 -0.48
C THR A 35 4.56 -7.94 0.63
N ALA A 36 3.27 -7.90 0.26
CA ALA A 36 2.16 -7.96 1.21
C ALA A 36 2.14 -9.23 2.08
N ARG A 37 2.64 -10.36 1.56
CA ARG A 37 2.79 -11.62 2.33
C ARG A 37 3.67 -11.47 3.57
N ARG A 38 4.57 -10.48 3.58
CA ARG A 38 5.58 -10.28 4.63
C ARG A 38 5.20 -9.20 5.63
N PHE A 39 4.37 -8.25 5.21
CA PHE A 39 3.99 -7.12 6.04
C PHE A 39 3.23 -7.56 7.30
N ARG A 40 3.54 -6.91 8.42
CA ARG A 40 2.82 -7.12 9.68
C ARG A 40 1.42 -6.50 9.63
N ALA A 41 0.52 -7.02 10.46
CA ALA A 41 -0.80 -6.43 10.67
C ALA A 41 -0.70 -4.93 11.00
N GLY A 42 -1.64 -4.15 10.46
CA GLY A 42 -1.63 -2.69 10.56
C GLY A 42 -0.77 -1.97 9.50
N SER A 43 -0.11 -2.71 8.61
CA SER A 43 0.54 -2.10 7.43
C SER A 43 -0.50 -1.54 6.45
N ILE A 44 -0.09 -0.52 5.69
CA ILE A 44 -0.91 0.14 4.67
C ILE A 44 -0.22 -0.03 3.32
N VAL A 45 -0.95 -0.57 2.35
CA VAL A 45 -0.51 -0.71 0.95
C VAL A 45 -1.35 0.22 0.09
N VAL A 46 -0.69 1.13 -0.62
CA VAL A 46 -1.34 2.10 -1.52
C VAL A 46 -1.02 1.77 -2.97
N LEU A 47 -2.05 1.45 -3.73
CA LEU A 47 -1.95 1.02 -5.12
C LEU A 47 -2.38 2.15 -6.06
N LEU A 48 -1.47 2.56 -6.94
CA LEU A 48 -1.70 3.59 -7.95
C LEU A 48 -1.58 3.02 -9.36
N ALA A 49 -2.59 3.27 -10.19
CA ALA A 49 -2.56 2.96 -11.62
C ALA A 49 -3.70 3.70 -12.34
N ARG A 50 -3.76 3.59 -13.67
CA ARG A 50 -4.86 4.16 -14.47
C ARG A 50 -6.13 3.30 -14.50
N SER A 51 -6.02 2.00 -14.21
CA SER A 51 -7.13 1.05 -14.32
C SER A 51 -7.70 0.73 -12.95
N ALA A 52 -8.85 1.33 -12.61
CA ALA A 52 -9.57 1.06 -11.37
C ALA A 52 -9.91 -0.45 -11.20
N SER A 53 -10.37 -1.11 -12.26
CA SER A 53 -10.68 -2.54 -12.21
C SER A 53 -9.45 -3.42 -11.96
N GLY A 54 -8.30 -3.09 -12.56
CA GLY A 54 -7.05 -3.80 -12.30
C GLY A 54 -6.52 -3.55 -10.89
N LEU A 55 -6.73 -2.36 -10.34
CA LEU A 55 -6.41 -2.06 -8.94
C LEU A 55 -7.26 -2.88 -7.98
N GLU A 56 -8.57 -3.02 -8.23
CA GLU A 56 -9.44 -3.81 -7.35
C GLU A 56 -9.12 -5.30 -7.43
N SER A 57 -8.80 -5.83 -8.62
CA SER A 57 -8.29 -7.21 -8.76
C SER A 57 -7.02 -7.42 -7.93
N THR A 58 -6.09 -6.47 -8.00
CA THR A 58 -4.84 -6.53 -7.24
C THR A 58 -5.09 -6.44 -5.73
N ARG A 59 -6.02 -5.57 -5.31
CA ARG A 59 -6.45 -5.46 -3.92
C ARG A 59 -7.04 -6.77 -3.39
N ALA A 60 -7.90 -7.43 -4.17
CA ALA A 60 -8.48 -8.71 -3.80
C ALA A 60 -7.39 -9.79 -3.61
N GLU A 61 -6.44 -9.89 -4.54
CA GLU A 61 -5.30 -10.82 -4.44
C GLU A 61 -4.41 -10.52 -3.22
N ILE A 62 -4.17 -9.25 -2.90
CA ILE A 62 -3.41 -8.87 -1.69
C ILE A 62 -4.14 -9.29 -0.41
N LEU A 63 -5.45 -9.03 -0.33
CA LEU A 63 -6.24 -9.37 0.86
C LEU A 63 -6.46 -10.89 1.01
N GLU A 64 -6.43 -11.64 -0.08
CA GLU A 64 -6.42 -13.12 -0.05
C GLU A 64 -5.15 -13.65 0.63
N VAL A 65 -3.99 -13.02 0.37
CA VAL A 65 -2.70 -13.48 0.92
C VAL A 65 -2.39 -12.88 2.29
N ASN A 66 -2.95 -11.71 2.62
CA ASN A 66 -2.81 -11.08 3.92
C ASN A 66 -4.05 -10.22 4.25
N PRO A 67 -5.04 -10.77 4.98
CA PRO A 67 -6.26 -10.03 5.34
C PRO A 67 -6.06 -9.03 6.48
N HIS A 68 -4.86 -8.94 7.07
CA HIS A 68 -4.59 -8.12 8.27
C HIS A 68 -3.97 -6.75 7.95
N ILE A 69 -3.85 -6.41 6.67
CA ILE A 69 -3.32 -5.11 6.22
C ILE A 69 -4.41 -4.30 5.55
N THR A 70 -4.19 -2.98 5.49
CA THR A 70 -5.07 -2.06 4.77
C THR A 70 -4.59 -1.90 3.35
N VAL A 71 -5.49 -2.00 2.37
CA VAL A 71 -5.18 -1.75 0.96
C VAL A 71 -6.03 -0.60 0.46
N VAL A 72 -5.36 0.48 0.07
CA VAL A 72 -5.95 1.70 -0.52
C VAL A 72 -5.67 1.70 -2.01
N THR A 73 -6.69 1.96 -2.82
CA THR A 73 -6.56 2.08 -4.28
C THR A 73 -6.82 3.51 -4.70
N SER A 74 -6.04 4.03 -5.63
CA SER A 74 -6.33 5.31 -6.27
C SER A 74 -6.02 5.25 -7.76
N SER A 75 -7.06 5.49 -8.55
CA SER A 75 -6.97 5.48 -10.00
C SER A 75 -6.51 6.84 -10.49
N VAL A 76 -5.22 6.97 -10.82
CA VAL A 76 -4.57 8.23 -11.19
C VAL A 76 -3.76 8.06 -12.45
N ASP A 77 -3.91 9.01 -13.38
CA ASP A 77 -2.94 9.20 -14.45
C ASP A 77 -1.78 10.06 -13.96
N LEU A 78 -0.68 9.40 -13.60
CA LEU A 78 0.52 10.05 -13.10
C LEU A 78 1.17 11.01 -14.11
N SER A 79 0.83 10.89 -15.40
CA SER A 79 1.33 11.82 -16.44
C SER A 79 0.74 13.23 -16.29
N ASN A 80 -0.44 13.33 -15.67
CA ASN A 80 -1.18 14.57 -15.46
C ASN A 80 -1.46 14.84 -13.97
N ALA A 81 -0.79 14.12 -13.06
CA ALA A 81 -1.04 14.23 -11.63
C ALA A 81 -0.53 15.57 -11.09
N SER A 82 -1.40 16.28 -10.35
CA SER A 82 -1.01 17.50 -9.64
C SER A 82 -0.35 17.15 -8.30
N ARG A 83 0.39 18.11 -7.74
CA ARG A 83 1.07 17.93 -6.44
C ARG A 83 0.07 17.72 -5.32
N GLU A 84 -1.08 18.38 -5.40
CA GLU A 84 -2.17 18.31 -4.44
C GLU A 84 -2.75 16.89 -4.41
N LEU A 85 -3.04 16.32 -5.58
CA LEU A 85 -3.57 14.95 -5.70
C LEU A 85 -2.61 13.90 -5.11
N LEU A 86 -1.30 14.10 -5.25
CA LEU A 86 -0.31 13.21 -4.65
C LEU A 86 -0.11 13.48 -3.15
N GLY A 87 -0.34 14.71 -2.68
CA GLY A 87 -0.29 15.09 -1.27
C GLY A 87 -1.39 14.41 -0.45
N ASP A 88 -2.58 14.25 -1.02
CA ASP A 88 -3.72 13.57 -0.37
C ASP A 88 -3.46 12.07 -0.16
N LEU A 89 -2.54 11.47 -0.93
CA LEU A 89 -2.08 10.10 -0.75
C LEU A 89 -1.08 9.97 0.42
N GLY A 90 -0.66 11.07 1.05
CA GLY A 90 0.28 11.10 2.17
C GLY A 90 -0.37 10.95 3.55
N GLY A 91 -1.71 10.84 3.62
CA GLY A 91 -2.44 10.62 4.86
C GLY A 91 -3.03 11.91 5.44
N GLU A 92 -4.28 12.17 5.08
CA GLU A 92 -5.31 12.32 6.10
C GLU A 92 -5.93 10.92 6.29
N PRO A 93 -6.25 10.47 7.52
CA PRO A 93 -6.99 9.23 7.70
C PRO A 93 -8.29 9.36 6.92
N ALA A 94 -8.63 8.35 6.11
CA ALA A 94 -9.71 8.46 5.14
C ALA A 94 -11.04 8.83 5.80
N HIS A 95 -11.38 10.11 5.77
CA HIS A 95 -12.68 10.63 6.22
C HIS A 95 -13.84 10.15 5.33
N ASN A 96 -13.58 9.35 4.28
CA ASN A 96 -14.60 8.85 3.38
C ASN A 96 -14.62 7.32 3.20
N CYS A 97 -13.96 6.56 4.09
CA CYS A 97 -14.13 5.11 4.11
C CYS A 97 -14.15 4.60 5.55
N GLY A 98 -15.12 5.05 6.34
CA GLY A 98 -15.55 4.54 7.66
C GLY A 98 -14.65 3.56 8.42
N TYR A 99 -13.36 3.87 8.61
CA TYR A 99 -12.46 3.08 9.42
C TYR A 99 -11.99 3.94 10.59
N GLU A 100 -12.40 3.56 11.80
CA GLU A 100 -11.78 4.07 13.01
C GLU A 100 -10.49 3.29 13.22
N PHE A 101 -9.37 4.01 13.35
CA PHE A 101 -8.13 3.45 13.87
C PHE A 101 -8.43 2.94 15.30
N GLY A 102 -8.75 1.64 15.42
CA GLY A 102 -8.83 0.98 16.71
C GLY A 102 -7.48 1.13 17.40
N GLY A 103 -7.48 1.87 18.52
CA GLY A 103 -6.29 2.09 19.33
C GLY A 103 -5.65 0.76 19.70
N PHE A 104 -4.34 0.64 19.46
CA PHE A 104 -3.56 -0.47 19.96
C PHE A 104 -3.16 -0.14 21.41
N GLU A 105 -3.72 -0.86 22.39
CA GLU A 105 -3.16 -1.02 23.74
C GLU A 105 -2.01 -2.04 23.74
#